data_AF-W9AJN0-F1
#
_entry.id   AF-W9AJN0-F1
#
_cell.length_a   1.000
_cell.length_b   1.000
_cell.length_c   1.000
_cell.angle_alpha   90.00
_cell.angle_beta   90.00
_cell.angle_gamma   90.00
#
_symmetry.space_group_name_H-M   'P 1'
#
loop_
_entity.id
_entity.type
_entity.pdbx_description
1 polymer ?
#
loop_
_entity_poly.entity_id
_entity_poly.type
_entity_poly.pdbx_seq_one_letter_code
_entity_poly.pdbx_strand_id
1 'polypeptide(L)'
;MLKKLLLYSFVVFICLLELIVILGILSLIFGLGETIVAGLIAFVGAVIGGGITYFGVNKTLKHRNSELFLQNATERLASLDYLVSVFKVYLNEAFVHEIAVAEKKVVYTKAKLLIQRFYGSIIDNNEAFYKNLTFDEVEILMFHTKTVNYLAAKKHLTDEDIAKAIKVIREVFNVLHVSKGKLKTKYYRLKKESELL
;
A
#
# COMPACT_ATOMS: atom_id res chain seq x y z
N MET A 1 2.22 -2.26 16.73
CA MET A 1 1.74 -3.55 17.29
C MET A 1 1.76 -3.53 18.82
N LEU A 2 2.88 -3.13 19.45
CA LEU A 2 3.04 -3.02 20.90
C LEU A 2 1.97 -2.16 21.61
N LYS A 3 1.64 -0.97 21.07
CA LYS A 3 0.60 -0.10 21.63
C LYS A 3 -0.80 -0.73 21.67
N LYS A 4 -1.16 -1.54 20.67
CA LYS A 4 -2.45 -2.25 20.63
C LYS A 4 -2.46 -3.38 21.66
N LEU A 5 -1.37 -4.14 21.75
CA LEU A 5 -1.20 -5.21 22.75
C LEU A 5 -1.29 -4.66 24.18
N LEU A 6 -0.65 -3.52 24.44
CA LEU A 6 -0.65 -2.86 25.74
C LEU A 6 -2.06 -2.37 26.12
N LEU A 7 -2.80 -1.79 25.16
CA LEU A 7 -4.19 -1.40 25.36
C LEU A 7 -5.09 -2.61 25.69
N TYR A 8 -4.98 -3.71 24.93
CA TYR A 8 -5.76 -4.92 25.20
C TYR A 8 -5.40 -5.54 26.55
N SER A 9 -4.11 -5.60 26.90
CA SER A 9 -3.65 -6.13 28.18
C SER A 9 -4.15 -5.30 29.36
N PHE A 10 -4.23 -3.98 29.21
CA PHE A 10 -4.77 -3.08 30.23
C PHE A 10 -6.26 -3.30 30.47
N VAL A 11 -7.05 -3.45 29.39
CA VAL A 11 -8.48 -3.75 29.49
C VAL A 11 -8.72 -5.11 30.16
N VAL A 12 -7.97 -6.14 29.76
CA VAL A 12 -8.08 -7.48 30.39
C VAL A 12 -7.72 -7.42 31.88
N PHE A 13 -6.70 -6.65 32.25
CA PHE A 13 -6.28 -6.50 33.64
C PHE A 13 -7.36 -5.81 34.50
N ILE A 14 -7.98 -4.73 34.00
CA ILE A 14 -9.09 -4.07 34.70
C ILE A 14 -10.25 -5.05 34.90
N CYS A 15 -10.65 -5.77 33.84
CA CYS A 15 -11.74 -6.75 33.95
C CYS A 15 -11.42 -7.87 34.95
N LEU A 16 -10.18 -8.36 34.99
CA LEU A 16 -9.75 -9.37 35.97
C LEU A 16 -9.77 -8.83 37.39
N LEU A 17 -9.34 -7.59 37.60
CA LEU A 17 -9.31 -6.96 38.92
C LEU A 17 -10.73 -6.73 39.46
N GLU A 18 -11.65 -6.28 38.61
CA GLU A 18 -13.08 -6.21 38.94
C GLU A 18 -13.65 -7.59 39.28
N LEU A 19 -13.29 -8.62 38.52
CA LEU A 19 -13.73 -10.00 38.78
C LEU A 19 -13.26 -10.49 40.16
N ILE A 20 -12.00 -10.22 40.52
CA ILE A 20 -11.43 -10.59 41.82
C ILE A 20 -12.15 -9.88 42.97
N VAL A 21 -12.42 -8.57 42.81
CA VAL A 21 -13.15 -7.78 43.82
C VAL A 21 -14.56 -8.34 44.01
N ILE A 22 -15.28 -8.63 42.92
CA ILE A 22 -16.63 -9.20 42.96
C ILE A 22 -16.62 -10.58 43.63
N LEU A 23 -15.67 -11.45 43.27
CA LEU A 23 -15.52 -12.78 43.89
C LEU A 23 -15.20 -12.67 45.39
N GLY A 24 -14.35 -11.72 45.78
CA GLY A 24 -14.04 -11.44 47.18
C GLY A 24 -15.27 -11.04 47.99
N ILE A 25 -16.09 -10.12 47.46
CA ILE A 25 -17.35 -9.69 48.10
C ILE A 25 -18.33 -10.85 48.19
N LEU A 26 -18.52 -11.62 47.11
CA LEU A 26 -19.41 -12.78 47.10
C LEU A 26 -18.98 -13.86 48.12
N SER A 27 -17.68 -14.10 48.26
CA SER A 27 -17.14 -15.08 49.22
C SER A 27 -17.39 -14.67 50.68
N LEU A 28 -17.36 -13.36 50.98
CA LEU A 28 -17.61 -12.83 52.31
C LEU A 28 -19.10 -12.88 52.69
N ILE A 29 -20.00 -12.68 51.72
CA ILE A 29 -21.45 -12.57 51.98
C ILE A 29 -22.13 -13.95 51.97
N PHE A 30 -21.74 -14.84 51.05
CA PHE A 30 -22.48 -16.09 50.80
C PHE A 30 -21.71 -17.37 51.13
N GLY A 31 -20.42 -17.28 51.49
CA GLY A 31 -19.51 -18.42 51.50
C GLY A 31 -19.25 -18.95 50.08
N LEU A 32 -18.26 -19.83 49.90
CA LEU A 32 -17.99 -20.48 48.61
C LEU A 32 -19.03 -21.58 48.33
N GLY A 33 -20.28 -21.18 48.07
CA GLY A 33 -21.35 -22.07 47.66
C GLY A 33 -21.26 -22.45 46.19
N GLU A 34 -21.95 -23.52 45.80
CA GLU A 34 -22.03 -24.05 44.43
C GLU A 34 -22.38 -22.96 43.39
N THR A 35 -23.14 -21.94 43.78
CA THR A 35 -23.47 -20.77 42.95
C THR A 35 -22.27 -19.96 42.50
N ILE A 36 -21.26 -19.75 43.36
CA ILE A 36 -20.04 -19.01 43.01
C ILE A 36 -19.20 -19.82 42.01
N VAL A 37 -19.11 -21.14 42.21
CA VAL A 37 -18.42 -22.05 41.30
C VAL A 37 -19.11 -22.07 39.93
N ALA A 38 -20.44 -22.14 39.90
CA ALA A 38 -21.22 -22.05 38.66
C ALA A 38 -21.02 -20.72 37.92
N GLY A 39 -20.97 -19.60 38.65
CA GLY A 39 -20.66 -18.28 38.08
C GLY A 39 -19.26 -18.18 37.47
N LEU A 40 -18.25 -18.76 38.12
CA LEU A 40 -16.88 -18.86 37.59
C LEU A 40 -16.83 -19.70 36.31
N ILE A 41 -17.50 -20.86 36.28
CA ILE A 41 -17.59 -21.70 35.09
C ILE A 41 -18.30 -20.96 33.95
N ALA A 42 -19.40 -20.27 34.22
CA ALA A 42 -20.12 -19.47 33.23
C ALA A 42 -19.27 -18.32 32.67
N PHE A 43 -18.50 -17.63 33.53
CA PHE A 43 -17.58 -16.58 33.11
C PHE A 43 -16.47 -17.11 32.21
N VAL A 44 -15.80 -18.20 32.62
CA VAL A 44 -14.76 -18.85 31.80
C VAL A 44 -15.34 -19.32 30.47
N GLY A 45 -16.54 -19.91 30.47
CA GLY A 45 -17.27 -20.29 29.26
C GLY A 45 -17.54 -19.11 28.34
N ALA A 46 -17.95 -17.96 28.88
CA ALA A 46 -18.17 -16.73 28.11
C ALA A 46 -16.88 -16.17 27.52
N VAL A 47 -15.77 -16.18 28.27
CA VAL A 47 -14.45 -15.74 27.77
C VAL A 47 -13.97 -16.64 26.63
N ILE A 48 -14.07 -17.97 26.79
CA ILE A 48 -13.70 -18.93 25.75
C ILE A 48 -14.60 -18.75 24.52
N GLY A 49 -15.92 -18.65 24.70
CA GLY A 49 -16.89 -18.42 23.63
C GLY A 49 -16.64 -17.12 22.86
N GLY A 50 -16.33 -16.03 23.58
CA GLY A 50 -15.93 -14.75 23.01
C GLY A 50 -14.63 -14.86 22.20
N GLY A 51 -13.63 -15.58 22.72
CA GLY A 51 -12.37 -15.83 22.02
C GLY A 51 -12.55 -16.62 20.72
N ILE A 52 -13.34 -17.69 20.75
CA ILE A 52 -13.67 -18.49 19.56
C ILE A 52 -14.40 -17.62 18.52
N THR A 53 -15.38 -16.84 18.96
CA THR A 53 -16.16 -15.95 18.09
C THR A 53 -15.25 -14.90 17.44
N TYR A 54 -14.39 -14.25 18.23
CA TYR A 54 -13.43 -13.27 17.72
C TYR A 54 -12.50 -13.89 16.68
N PHE A 55 -11.96 -15.08 16.94
CA PHE A 55 -11.09 -15.79 16.00
C PHE A 55 -11.84 -16.13 14.69
N GLY A 56 -13.08 -16.63 14.80
CA GLY A 56 -13.94 -16.93 13.65
C GLY A 56 -14.20 -15.69 12.79
N VAL A 57 -14.66 -14.59 13.40
CA VAL A 57 -14.92 -13.32 12.70
C VAL A 57 -13.65 -12.79 12.03
N ASN A 58 -12.52 -12.79 12.74
CA ASN A 58 -11.25 -12.30 12.19
C ASN A 58 -10.77 -13.15 11.01
N LYS A 59 -10.93 -14.49 11.06
CA LYS A 59 -10.61 -15.39 9.95
C LYS A 59 -11.48 -15.08 8.72
N THR A 60 -12.79 -14.92 8.91
CA THR A 60 -13.73 -14.60 7.83
C THR A 60 -13.42 -13.25 7.20
N LEU A 61 -13.14 -12.21 7.99
CA LEU A 61 -12.74 -10.89 7.48
C LEU A 61 -11.44 -10.95 6.69
N LYS A 62 -10.43 -11.71 7.17
CA LYS A 62 -9.16 -11.87 6.44
C LYS A 62 -9.40 -12.57 5.09
N HIS A 63 -10.22 -13.60 5.05
CA HIS A 63 -10.53 -14.33 3.82
C HIS A 63 -11.26 -13.44 2.82
N ARG A 64 -12.35 -12.78 3.24
CA ARG A 64 -13.12 -11.85 2.41
C ARG A 64 -12.27 -10.72 1.82
N ASN A 65 -11.40 -10.12 2.64
CA ASN A 65 -10.49 -9.06 2.17
C ASN A 65 -9.48 -9.59 1.14
N SER A 66 -9.07 -10.85 1.26
CA SER A 66 -8.15 -11.48 0.31
C SER A 66 -8.85 -11.77 -1.01
N GLU A 67 -10.09 -12.28 -0.99
CA GLU A 67 -10.89 -12.50 -2.19
C GLU A 67 -11.17 -11.19 -2.94
N LEU A 68 -11.65 -10.16 -2.24
CA LEU A 68 -11.90 -8.83 -2.82
C LEU A 68 -10.62 -8.24 -3.43
N PHE A 69 -9.48 -8.46 -2.79
CA PHE A 69 -8.20 -8.06 -3.36
C PHE A 69 -7.87 -8.85 -4.63
N LEU A 70 -7.99 -10.18 -4.60
CA LEU A 70 -7.65 -11.05 -5.75
C LEU A 70 -8.53 -10.78 -6.97
N GLN A 71 -9.83 -10.48 -6.76
CA GLN A 71 -10.77 -10.10 -7.83
C GLN A 71 -10.28 -8.85 -8.59
N ASN A 72 -9.80 -7.83 -7.88
CA ASN A 72 -9.38 -6.56 -8.47
C ASN A 72 -7.89 -6.53 -8.86
N ALA A 73 -7.08 -7.44 -8.32
CA ALA A 73 -5.62 -7.41 -8.49
C ALA A 73 -5.19 -7.68 -9.93
N THR A 74 -5.89 -8.55 -10.65
CA THR A 74 -5.56 -8.87 -12.05
C THR A 74 -5.73 -7.65 -12.96
N GLU A 75 -6.84 -6.93 -12.84
CA GLU A 75 -7.08 -5.70 -13.60
C GLU A 75 -6.06 -4.61 -13.26
N ARG A 76 -5.77 -4.43 -11.97
CA ARG A 76 -4.75 -3.47 -11.53
C ARG A 76 -3.36 -3.83 -12.04
N LEU A 77 -2.99 -5.12 -12.04
CA LEU A 77 -1.73 -5.60 -12.61
C LEU A 77 -1.68 -5.33 -14.12
N ALA A 78 -2.75 -5.63 -14.86
CA ALA A 78 -2.82 -5.35 -16.29
C ALA A 78 -2.69 -3.85 -16.59
N SER A 79 -3.35 -3.00 -15.80
CA SER A 79 -3.24 -1.54 -15.94
C SER A 79 -1.83 -1.03 -15.62
N LEU A 80 -1.16 -1.55 -14.59
CA LEU A 80 0.23 -1.21 -14.29
C LEU A 80 1.19 -1.73 -15.36
N ASP A 81 0.92 -2.89 -15.95
CA ASP A 81 1.70 -3.43 -17.06
C ASP A 81 1.62 -2.54 -18.30
N TYR A 82 0.41 -2.07 -18.62
CA TYR A 82 0.19 -1.06 -19.65
C TYR A 82 0.98 0.22 -19.35
N LEU A 83 0.85 0.80 -18.15
CA LEU A 83 1.59 2.02 -17.78
C LEU A 83 3.10 1.82 -17.87
N VAL A 84 3.64 0.72 -17.34
CA VAL A 84 5.06 0.39 -17.47
C VAL A 84 5.48 0.33 -18.94
N SER A 85 4.66 -0.27 -19.81
CA SER A 85 4.97 -0.36 -21.24
C SER A 85 5.01 1.02 -21.93
N VAL A 86 4.05 1.90 -21.62
CA VAL A 86 4.00 3.29 -22.12
C VAL A 86 5.24 4.05 -21.67
N PHE A 87 5.55 4.01 -20.37
CA PHE A 87 6.64 4.78 -19.80
C PHE A 87 8.04 4.24 -20.13
N LYS A 88 8.15 2.96 -20.49
CA LYS A 88 9.40 2.35 -20.97
C LYS A 88 9.94 3.03 -22.23
N VAL A 89 9.06 3.51 -23.11
CA VAL A 89 9.47 4.21 -24.35
C VAL A 89 10.28 5.46 -24.00
N TYR A 90 9.78 6.28 -23.08
CA TYR A 90 10.47 7.50 -22.64
C TYR A 90 11.77 7.19 -21.89
N LEU A 91 11.81 6.12 -21.10
CA LEU A 91 13.04 5.68 -20.44
C LEU A 91 14.12 5.29 -21.46
N ASN A 92 13.75 4.54 -22.49
CA ASN A 92 14.67 4.13 -23.55
C ASN A 92 15.17 5.35 -24.35
N GLU A 93 14.27 6.27 -24.72
CA GLU A 93 14.66 7.52 -25.39
C GLU A 93 15.59 8.38 -24.52
N ALA A 94 15.30 8.49 -23.22
CA ALA A 94 16.15 9.19 -22.26
C ALA A 94 17.56 8.58 -22.19
N PHE A 95 17.66 7.25 -22.21
CA PHE A 95 18.95 6.56 -22.24
C PHE A 95 19.74 6.86 -23.52
N VAL A 96 19.08 6.85 -24.68
CA VAL A 96 19.70 7.24 -25.96
C VAL A 96 20.26 8.66 -25.89
N HIS A 97 19.55 9.57 -25.22
CA HIS A 97 20.00 10.95 -25.03
C HIS A 97 21.27 11.08 -24.17
N GLU A 98 21.46 10.23 -23.17
CA GLU A 98 22.66 10.26 -22.32
C GLU A 98 23.91 9.78 -23.06
N ILE A 99 23.76 8.84 -24.00
CA ILE A 99 24.88 8.22 -24.71
C ILE A 99 25.16 8.86 -26.08
N ALA A 100 24.29 9.75 -26.56
CA ALA A 100 24.40 10.33 -27.88
C ALA A 100 25.57 11.34 -27.97
N VAL A 101 26.52 11.05 -28.85
CA VAL A 101 27.57 12.00 -29.28
C VAL A 101 27.06 12.73 -30.52
N ALA A 102 26.27 13.78 -30.32
CA ALA A 102 25.70 14.59 -31.40
C ALA A 102 25.87 16.09 -31.14
N GLU A 103 25.67 16.92 -32.17
CA GLU A 103 25.69 18.37 -32.02
C GLU A 103 24.68 18.84 -30.96
N LYS A 104 25.14 19.71 -30.05
CA LYS A 104 24.35 20.19 -28.90
C LYS A 104 22.95 20.68 -29.29
N LYS A 105 22.82 21.44 -30.38
CA LYS A 105 21.52 21.98 -30.83
C LYS A 105 20.50 20.88 -31.13
N VAL A 106 20.92 19.81 -31.80
CA VAL A 106 20.06 18.67 -32.15
C VAL A 106 19.64 17.91 -30.88
N VAL A 107 20.56 17.74 -29.93
CA VAL A 107 20.30 17.09 -28.64
C VAL A 107 19.25 17.87 -27.84
N TYR A 108 19.37 19.19 -27.71
CA TYR A 108 18.41 20.01 -26.97
C TYR A 108 17.00 19.97 -27.58
N THR A 109 16.87 20.05 -28.91
CA THR A 109 15.56 20.01 -29.57
C THR A 109 14.87 18.67 -29.34
N LYS A 110 15.59 17.56 -29.51
CA LYS A 110 15.04 16.21 -29.30
C LYS A 110 14.71 15.98 -27.82
N ALA A 111 15.57 16.41 -26.89
CA ALA A 111 15.31 16.32 -25.46
C ALA A 111 14.06 17.11 -25.06
N LYS A 112 13.87 18.32 -25.62
CA LYS A 112 12.66 19.11 -25.37
C LYS A 112 11.40 18.38 -25.82
N LEU A 113 11.42 17.77 -27.00
CA LEU A 113 10.29 16.98 -27.51
C LEU A 113 10.00 15.77 -26.62
N LEU A 114 11.05 15.06 -26.16
CA LEU A 114 10.92 13.97 -25.20
C LEU A 114 10.22 14.45 -23.91
N ILE A 115 10.70 15.54 -23.31
CA ILE A 115 10.15 16.09 -22.06
C ILE A 115 8.67 16.47 -22.24
N GLN A 116 8.31 17.11 -23.34
CA GLN A 116 6.92 17.50 -23.63
C GLN A 116 6.01 16.29 -23.83
N ARG A 117 6.46 15.28 -24.60
CA ARG A 117 5.68 14.05 -24.81
C ARG A 117 5.54 13.23 -23.52
N PHE A 118 6.59 13.14 -22.72
CA PHE A 118 6.55 12.48 -21.42
C PHE A 118 5.57 13.18 -20.48
N TYR A 119 5.61 14.52 -20.40
CA TYR A 119 4.63 15.29 -19.64
C TYR A 119 3.20 15.04 -20.10
N GLY A 120 2.94 15.11 -21.42
CA GLY A 120 1.63 14.80 -21.99
C GLY A 120 1.15 13.40 -21.58
N SER A 121 2.01 12.39 -21.70
CA SER A 121 1.68 11.02 -21.28
C SER A 121 1.37 10.88 -19.79
N ILE A 122 1.98 11.68 -18.91
CA ILE A 122 1.62 11.69 -17.48
C ILE A 122 0.20 12.22 -17.31
N ILE A 123 -0.15 13.33 -17.99
CA ILE A 123 -1.48 13.93 -17.90
C ILE A 123 -2.54 12.99 -18.47
N ASP A 124 -2.29 12.39 -19.63
CA ASP A 124 -3.22 11.49 -20.31
C ASP A 124 -3.51 10.21 -19.49
N ASN A 125 -2.59 9.81 -18.61
CA ASN A 125 -2.72 8.62 -17.77
C ASN A 125 -3.00 8.93 -16.30
N ASN A 126 -3.38 10.17 -15.97
CA ASN A 126 -3.56 10.61 -14.58
C ASN A 126 -4.61 9.79 -13.82
N GLU A 127 -5.76 9.52 -14.46
CA GLU A 127 -6.82 8.68 -13.87
C GLU A 127 -6.31 7.28 -13.55
N ALA A 128 -5.51 6.69 -14.45
CA ALA A 128 -4.93 5.37 -14.25
C ALA A 128 -3.95 5.35 -13.06
N PHE A 129 -3.23 6.44 -12.80
CA PHE A 129 -2.40 6.54 -11.59
C PHE A 129 -3.24 6.52 -10.31
N TYR A 130 -4.28 7.36 -10.23
CA TYR A 130 -5.15 7.41 -9.06
C TYR A 130 -5.88 6.09 -8.79
N LYS A 131 -6.27 5.38 -9.85
CA LYS A 131 -6.98 4.09 -9.72
C LYS A 131 -6.06 2.96 -9.27
N ASN A 132 -4.79 2.97 -9.67
CA ASN A 132 -3.93 1.78 -9.57
C ASN A 132 -2.80 1.89 -8.55
N LEU A 133 -2.37 3.10 -8.18
CA LEU A 133 -1.28 3.34 -7.25
C LEU A 133 -1.79 3.65 -5.84
N THR A 134 -0.90 3.58 -4.85
CA THR A 134 -1.23 4.09 -3.51
C THR A 134 -1.18 5.61 -3.50
N PHE A 135 -1.82 6.22 -2.51
CA PHE A 135 -1.80 7.67 -2.34
C PHE A 135 -0.37 8.24 -2.31
N ASP A 136 0.51 7.67 -1.48
CA ASP A 136 1.92 8.09 -1.39
C ASP A 136 2.65 7.99 -2.74
N GLU A 137 2.36 6.95 -3.53
CA GLU A 137 2.97 6.74 -4.85
C GLU A 137 2.47 7.80 -5.86
N VAL A 138 1.20 8.17 -5.79
CA VAL A 138 0.62 9.26 -6.60
C VAL A 138 1.21 10.61 -6.20
N GLU A 139 1.40 10.89 -4.90
CA GLU A 139 2.02 12.14 -4.46
C GLU A 139 3.45 12.31 -5.00
N ILE A 140 4.23 11.24 -4.98
CA ILE A 140 5.58 11.22 -5.59
C ILE A 140 5.48 11.53 -7.08
N LEU A 141 4.56 10.89 -7.81
CA LEU A 141 4.35 11.19 -9.23
C LEU A 141 3.96 12.65 -9.45
N MET A 142 3.03 13.20 -8.68
CA MET A 142 2.57 14.59 -8.80
C MET A 142 3.70 15.60 -8.54
N PHE A 143 4.58 15.31 -7.59
CA PHE A 143 5.78 16.12 -7.36
C PHE A 143 6.68 16.15 -8.60
N HIS A 144 6.93 14.99 -9.20
CA HIS A 144 7.71 14.85 -10.42
C HIS A 144 7.03 15.50 -11.64
N THR A 145 5.72 15.40 -11.76
CA THR A 145 4.92 16.05 -12.82
C THR A 145 5.10 17.56 -12.81
N LYS A 146 5.10 18.20 -11.64
CA LYS A 146 5.36 19.65 -11.51
C LYS A 146 6.76 20.01 -12.02
N THR A 147 7.75 19.18 -11.71
CA THR A 147 9.13 19.38 -12.17
C THR A 147 9.21 19.30 -13.70
N VAL A 148 8.60 18.28 -14.31
CA VAL A 148 8.63 18.11 -15.77
C VAL A 148 7.82 19.20 -16.48
N ASN A 149 6.68 19.62 -15.92
CA ASN A 149 5.87 20.71 -16.48
C ASN A 149 6.71 22.00 -16.62
N TYR A 150 7.44 22.37 -15.56
CA TYR A 150 8.33 23.52 -15.59
C TYR A 150 9.40 23.39 -16.69
N LEU A 151 10.03 22.21 -16.82
CA LEU A 151 11.03 21.95 -17.84
C LEU A 151 10.45 21.96 -19.26
N ALA A 152 9.23 21.42 -19.44
CA ALA A 152 8.51 21.39 -20.71
C ALA A 152 8.15 22.79 -21.23
N ALA A 153 7.84 23.71 -20.31
CA ALA A 153 7.53 25.10 -20.61
C ALA A 153 8.76 25.97 -20.90
N LYS A 154 9.96 25.52 -20.49
CA LYS A 154 11.19 26.30 -20.62
C LYS A 154 11.57 26.53 -22.09
N LYS A 155 11.88 27.77 -22.47
CA LYS A 155 12.23 28.14 -23.85
C LYS A 155 13.56 27.51 -24.28
N HIS A 156 14.57 27.62 -23.43
CA HIS A 156 15.92 27.10 -23.63
C HIS A 156 16.29 26.14 -22.49
N LEU A 157 16.72 24.93 -22.85
CA LEU A 157 17.17 23.91 -21.91
C LEU A 157 18.69 23.97 -21.74
N THR A 158 19.17 23.73 -20.53
CA THR A 158 20.58 23.51 -20.20
C THR A 158 20.86 22.01 -20.09
N ASP A 159 22.14 21.63 -20.01
CA ASP A 159 22.55 20.24 -19.76
C ASP A 159 22.01 19.74 -18.40
N GLU A 160 21.96 20.61 -17.40
CA GLU A 160 21.38 20.32 -16.09
C GLU A 160 19.86 20.07 -16.16
N ASP A 161 19.13 20.86 -16.97
CA ASP A 161 17.69 20.65 -17.18
C ASP A 161 17.41 19.28 -17.80
N ILE A 162 18.22 18.88 -18.79
CA ILE A 162 18.09 17.57 -19.45
C ILE A 162 18.38 16.45 -18.44
N ALA A 163 19.49 16.55 -17.70
CA ALA A 163 19.85 15.56 -16.68
C ALA A 163 18.75 15.43 -15.61
N LYS A 164 18.18 16.56 -15.18
CA LYS A 164 17.06 16.60 -14.23
C LYS A 164 15.81 15.93 -14.81
N ALA A 165 15.47 16.18 -16.07
CA ALA A 165 14.33 15.54 -16.71
C ALA A 165 14.51 14.03 -16.83
N ILE A 166 15.69 13.57 -17.24
CA ILE A 166 16.03 12.14 -17.34
C ILE A 166 15.93 11.45 -15.98
N LYS A 167 16.45 12.11 -14.93
CA LYS A 167 16.30 11.62 -13.55
C LYS A 167 14.82 11.45 -13.18
N VAL A 168 13.98 12.43 -13.49
CA VAL A 168 12.55 12.35 -13.21
C VAL A 168 11.86 11.23 -14.01
N ILE A 169 12.19 11.04 -15.30
CA ILE A 169 11.68 9.94 -16.11
C ILE A 169 12.00 8.59 -15.45
N ARG A 170 13.23 8.41 -14.98
CA ARG A 170 13.66 7.19 -14.27
C ARG A 170 12.92 7.00 -12.96
N GLU A 171 12.73 8.05 -12.18
CA GLU A 171 12.03 8.00 -10.90
C GLU A 171 10.55 7.61 -11.09
N VAL A 172 9.86 8.22 -12.05
CA VAL A 172 8.48 7.87 -12.42
C VAL A 172 8.37 6.42 -12.86
N PHE A 173 9.26 5.97 -13.77
CA PHE A 173 9.28 4.58 -14.21
C PHE A 173 9.54 3.61 -13.05
N ASN A 174 10.46 3.96 -12.15
CA ASN A 174 10.79 3.15 -10.98
C ASN A 174 9.60 3.02 -10.03
N VAL A 175 8.85 4.11 -9.78
CA VAL A 175 7.62 4.05 -8.98
C VAL A 175 6.66 3.01 -9.57
N LEU A 176 6.36 3.10 -10.88
CA LEU A 176 5.47 2.15 -11.55
C LEU A 176 5.96 0.71 -11.46
N HIS A 177 7.26 0.48 -11.69
CA HIS A 177 7.85 -0.86 -11.63
C HIS A 177 7.80 -1.43 -10.20
N VAL A 178 8.12 -0.62 -9.18
CA VAL A 178 8.08 -1.04 -7.77
C VAL A 178 6.65 -1.33 -7.35
N SER A 179 5.68 -0.46 -7.69
CA SER A 179 4.26 -0.67 -7.40
C SER A 179 3.74 -1.96 -8.01
N LYS A 180 4.06 -2.22 -9.28
CA LYS A 180 3.76 -3.50 -9.95
C LYS A 180 4.36 -4.68 -9.20
N GLY A 181 5.63 -4.60 -8.80
CA GLY A 181 6.32 -5.64 -8.05
C GLY A 181 5.65 -5.95 -6.71
N LYS A 182 5.34 -4.91 -5.92
CA LYS A 182 4.61 -5.04 -4.65
C LYS A 182 3.25 -5.71 -4.85
N LEU A 183 2.49 -5.27 -5.85
CA LEU A 183 1.17 -5.82 -6.15
C LEU A 183 1.25 -7.29 -6.55
N LYS A 184 2.20 -7.64 -7.43
CA LYS A 184 2.44 -9.01 -7.90
C LYS A 184 2.85 -9.93 -6.74
N THR A 185 3.76 -9.50 -5.87
CA THR A 185 4.17 -10.27 -4.68
C THR A 185 2.99 -10.49 -3.73
N LYS A 186 2.18 -9.45 -3.48
CA LYS A 186 0.99 -9.57 -2.64
C LYS A 186 -0.04 -10.53 -3.25
N TYR A 187 -0.23 -10.48 -4.57
CA TYR A 187 -1.11 -11.38 -5.30
C TYR A 187 -0.72 -12.84 -5.12
N TYR A 188 0.53 -13.21 -5.42
CA TYR A 188 0.95 -14.61 -5.29
C TYR A 188 0.94 -15.11 -3.85
N ARG A 189 1.28 -14.25 -2.89
CA ARG A 189 1.18 -14.61 -1.46
C ARG A 189 -0.26 -14.95 -1.08
N LEU A 190 -1.22 -14.10 -1.42
CA LEU A 190 -2.62 -14.31 -1.08
C LEU A 190 -3.25 -15.47 -1.86
N LYS A 191 -2.87 -15.66 -3.14
CA LYS A 191 -3.31 -16.80 -3.95
C LYS A 191 -2.84 -18.13 -3.36
N LYS A 192 -1.58 -18.21 -2.93
CA LYS A 192 -1.06 -19.40 -2.24
C LYS A 192 -1.77 -19.66 -0.91
N GLU A 193 -2.06 -18.60 -0.14
CA GLU A 193 -2.84 -18.72 1.10
C GLU A 193 -4.28 -19.21 0.86
N SER A 194 -4.91 -18.85 -0.27
CA SER A 194 -6.26 -19.31 -0.60
C SER A 194 -6.31 -20.74 -1.13
N GLU A 195 -5.25 -21.24 -1.77
CA GLU A 195 -5.18 -22.63 -2.29
C GLU A 195 -4.88 -23.67 -1.19
N LEU A 196 -4.44 -23.22 -0.01
CA LEU A 196 -4.09 -24.07 1.14
C LEU A 196 -5.22 -24.20 2.18
N LEU A 197 -6.38 -23.56 1.93
CA LEU A 197 -7.58 -23.60 2.77
C LEU A 197 -8.63 -24.54 2.15
#